data_AF-A0A2M7DZY3-F1
#
_entry.id   AF-A0A2M7DZY3-F1
#
_cell.length_a   1.000
_cell.length_b   1.000
_cell.length_c   1.000
_cell.angle_alpha   90.00
_cell.angle_beta   90.00
_cell.angle_gamma   90.00
#
_symmetry.space_group_name_H-M   'P 1'
#
loop_
_entity.id
_entity.type
_entity.pdbx_description
1 polymer ?
#
loop_
_entity_poly.entity_id
_entity_poly.type
_entity_poly.pdbx_seq_one_letter_code
_entity_poly.pdbx_strand_id
1 'polypeptide(L)'
;HCLAQSISDVSWYKFKELLTYKCDWYGKNLITIGRFEPSSKLCTCGYLNKELKLSDRTWTCPNCNTTHDRDLLAANNIKTMGLNPKNYSGTGCSGGLLESSTIVGAKKEENILIPINV
;
A
#
# COMPACT_ATOMS: atom_id res chain seq x y z
N HIS A 1 10.00 -24.15 14.55
CA HIS A 1 9.53 -23.22 13.50
C HIS A 1 8.93 -21.99 14.16
N CYS A 2 9.56 -20.81 14.00
CA CYS A 2 9.20 -19.59 14.75
C CYS A 2 8.50 -18.51 13.89
N LEU A 3 8.39 -18.74 12.57
CA LEU A 3 7.86 -17.75 11.62
C LEU A 3 6.33 -17.62 11.68
N ALA A 4 5.60 -18.73 11.86
CA ALA A 4 4.14 -18.68 11.96
C ALA A 4 3.68 -17.94 13.22
N GLN A 5 4.39 -18.16 14.34
CA GLN A 5 4.15 -17.46 15.60
C GLN A 5 4.41 -15.97 15.45
N SER A 6 5.57 -15.58 14.89
CA SER A 6 5.89 -14.16 14.70
C SER A 6 4.94 -13.43 13.75
N ILE A 7 4.37 -14.12 12.76
CA ILE A 7 3.31 -13.55 11.91
C ILE A 7 2.01 -13.36 12.69
N SER A 8 1.64 -14.33 13.54
CA SER A 8 0.43 -14.26 14.37
C SER A 8 0.51 -13.15 15.40
N ASP A 9 1.66 -12.97 16.04
CA ASP A 9 1.87 -11.98 17.10
C ASP A 9 1.65 -10.53 16.60
N VAL A 10 1.91 -10.27 15.32
CA VAL A 10 1.78 -8.91 14.73
C VAL A 10 0.34 -8.55 14.37
N SER A 11 -0.58 -9.53 14.27
CA SER A 11 -2.02 -9.29 14.07
C SER A 11 -2.37 -8.35 12.90
N TRP A 12 -1.75 -8.56 11.73
CA TRP A 12 -1.87 -7.70 10.53
C TRP A 12 -3.31 -7.37 10.09
N TYR A 13 -4.24 -8.31 10.30
CA TYR A 13 -5.66 -8.08 10.00
C TYR A 13 -6.25 -6.98 10.88
N LYS A 14 -5.99 -7.02 12.20
CA LYS A 14 -6.46 -5.99 13.14
C LYS A 14 -5.79 -4.64 12.90
N PHE A 15 -4.52 -4.64 12.52
CA PHE A 15 -3.84 -3.42 12.09
C PHE A 15 -4.57 -2.76 10.90
N LYS A 16 -4.92 -3.54 9.86
CA LYS A 16 -5.70 -3.04 8.71
C LYS A 16 -7.09 -2.55 9.11
N GLU A 17 -7.78 -3.25 10.00
CA GLU A 17 -9.11 -2.88 10.50
C GLU A 17 -9.08 -1.53 11.22
N LEU A 18 -8.11 -1.32 12.12
CA LEU A 18 -7.93 -0.06 12.84
C LEU A 18 -7.57 1.10 11.89
N LEU A 19 -6.72 0.86 10.89
CA LEU A 19 -6.40 1.86 9.88
C LEU A 19 -7.64 2.27 9.07
N THR A 20 -8.44 1.29 8.64
CA THR A 20 -9.67 1.55 7.88
C THR A 20 -10.63 2.40 8.71
N TYR A 21 -10.90 1.96 9.95
CA TYR A 21 -11.74 2.69 10.90
C TYR A 21 -11.26 4.13 11.13
N LYS A 22 -9.96 4.35 11.33
CA LYS A 22 -9.42 5.70 11.56
C LYS A 22 -9.47 6.55 10.30
N CYS A 23 -9.17 5.99 9.13
CA CYS A 23 -9.30 6.69 7.86
C CYS A 23 -10.75 7.15 7.64
N ASP A 24 -11.72 6.28 7.90
CA ASP A 24 -13.15 6.60 7.77
C ASP A 24 -13.56 7.72 8.74
N TRP A 25 -13.08 7.66 10.00
CA TRP A 25 -13.34 8.71 10.99
C TRP A 25 -12.80 10.08 10.54
N TYR A 26 -11.59 10.13 10.00
CA TYR A 26 -10.98 11.39 9.55
C TYR A 26 -11.34 11.79 8.10
N GLY A 27 -12.20 11.03 7.42
CA GLY A 27 -12.53 11.27 6.01
C GLY A 27 -11.32 11.17 5.07
N LYS A 28 -10.38 10.26 5.36
CA LYS A 28 -9.18 10.01 4.55
C LYS A 28 -9.36 8.77 3.68
N ASN A 29 -8.78 8.80 2.48
CA ASN A 29 -8.78 7.66 1.58
C ASN A 29 -7.69 6.66 1.95
N LEU A 30 -8.06 5.39 2.15
CA LEU A 30 -7.13 4.28 2.31
C LEU A 30 -7.01 3.52 0.98
N ILE A 31 -5.81 3.56 0.36
CA ILE A 31 -5.52 2.85 -0.88
C ILE A 31 -4.67 1.62 -0.56
N THR A 32 -5.07 0.46 -1.08
CA THR A 32 -4.33 -0.80 -0.94
C THR A 32 -3.82 -1.30 -2.29
N ILE A 33 -2.61 -1.84 -2.31
CA ILE A 33 -2.06 -2.54 -3.48
C ILE A 33 -2.28 -4.05 -3.39
N GLY A 34 -2.09 -4.76 -4.51
CA GLY A 34 -2.19 -6.22 -4.56
C GLY A 34 -1.19 -6.91 -3.63
N ARG A 35 -1.62 -8.04 -3.03
CA ARG A 35 -0.82 -8.81 -2.06
C ARG A 35 0.51 -9.33 -2.62
N PHE A 36 0.58 -9.63 -3.91
CA PHE A 36 1.73 -10.27 -4.56
C PHE A 36 2.53 -9.31 -5.45
N GLU A 37 2.32 -8.00 -5.30
CA GLU A 37 3.06 -7.01 -6.07
C GLU A 37 4.55 -7.00 -5.68
N PRO A 38 5.48 -6.95 -6.66
CA PRO A 38 6.92 -7.06 -6.41
C PRO A 38 7.55 -5.75 -5.90
N SER A 39 6.99 -5.15 -4.84
CA SER A 39 7.40 -3.84 -4.34
C SER A 39 8.87 -3.77 -3.92
N SER A 40 9.40 -4.81 -3.28
CA SER A 40 10.80 -4.84 -2.81
C SER A 40 11.82 -5.36 -3.84
N LYS A 41 11.33 -5.98 -4.92
CA LYS A 41 12.14 -6.68 -5.92
C LYS A 41 12.28 -5.92 -7.23
N LEU A 42 11.39 -4.96 -7.48
CA LEU A 42 11.36 -4.18 -8.71
C LEU A 42 12.28 -2.95 -8.58
N CYS A 43 13.36 -2.92 -9.35
CA CYS A 43 14.18 -1.74 -9.50
C CYS A 43 13.42 -0.65 -10.27
N THR A 44 13.73 0.62 -10.00
CA THR A 44 13.23 1.77 -10.75
C THR A 44 13.53 1.70 -12.26
N CYS A 45 14.57 0.96 -12.68
CA CYS A 45 14.88 0.72 -14.10
C CYS A 45 14.04 -0.38 -14.76
N GLY A 46 13.13 -1.04 -14.03
CA GLY A 46 12.29 -2.14 -14.53
C GLY A 46 12.87 -3.55 -14.33
N TYR A 47 14.09 -3.69 -13.78
CA TYR A 47 14.65 -5.00 -13.46
C TYR A 47 13.96 -5.64 -12.24
N LEU A 48 13.52 -6.90 -12.38
CA LEU A 48 12.92 -7.67 -11.30
C LEU A 48 13.94 -8.67 -10.71
N ASN A 49 14.34 -8.43 -9.46
CA ASN A 49 15.24 -9.34 -8.75
C ASN A 49 14.45 -10.55 -8.19
N LYS A 50 14.50 -11.69 -8.88
CA LYS A 50 13.82 -12.93 -8.44
C LYS A 50 14.51 -13.62 -7.26
N GLU A 51 15.81 -13.39 -7.08
CA GLU A 51 16.67 -14.12 -6.13
C GLU A 51 16.82 -13.42 -4.77
N LEU A 52 16.21 -12.24 -4.60
CA LEU A 52 16.27 -11.47 -3.35
C LEU A 52 15.70 -12.27 -2.17
N LYS A 53 16.52 -12.48 -1.13
CA LYS A 53 16.11 -13.16 0.12
C LYS A 53 15.64 -12.14 1.15
N LEU A 54 14.87 -12.62 2.13
CA LEU A 54 14.37 -11.77 3.23
C LEU A 54 15.50 -11.18 4.10
N SER A 55 16.63 -11.89 4.19
CA SER A 55 17.85 -11.45 4.89
C SER A 55 18.52 -10.23 4.24
N ASP A 56 18.28 -10.02 2.95
CA ASP A 56 19.03 -9.05 2.17
C ASP A 56 18.39 -7.67 2.36
N ARG A 57 19.06 -6.80 3.13
CA ARG A 57 18.59 -5.44 3.40
C ARG A 57 18.95 -4.48 2.26
N THR A 58 20.05 -4.75 1.57
CA THR A 58 20.52 -3.98 0.43
C THR A 58 20.83 -4.91 -0.74
N TRP A 59 20.63 -4.42 -1.96
CA TRP A 59 20.99 -5.16 -3.17
C TRP A 59 21.36 -4.20 -4.30
N THR A 60 22.26 -4.63 -5.17
CA THR A 60 22.67 -3.85 -6.34
C THR A 60 22.01 -4.42 -7.58
N CYS A 61 21.36 -3.54 -8.35
CA CYS A 61 20.72 -3.94 -9.58
C CYS A 61 21.78 -4.31 -10.65
N PRO A 62 21.72 -5.50 -11.26
CA PRO A 62 22.68 -5.89 -12.30
C PRO A 62 22.47 -5.15 -13.63
N ASN A 63 21.31 -4.51 -13.83
CA ASN A 63 20.99 -3.79 -15.08
C ASN A 63 21.45 -2.31 -15.06
N CYS A 64 21.26 -1.63 -13.93
CA CYS A 64 21.57 -0.19 -13.81
C CYS A 64 22.63 0.12 -12.74
N ASN A 65 23.23 -0.91 -12.13
CA ASN A 65 24.26 -0.81 -11.09
C ASN A 65 23.90 0.04 -9.88
N THR A 66 22.63 0.39 -9.70
CA THR A 66 22.16 1.17 -8.54
C THR A 66 22.01 0.26 -7.33
N THR A 67 22.55 0.70 -6.20
CA THR A 67 22.36 0.04 -4.91
C THR A 67 21.08 0.54 -4.25
N HIS A 68 20.22 -0.39 -3.84
CA HIS A 68 18.94 -0.10 -3.20
C HIS A 68 18.93 -0.61 -1.77
N ASP A 69 18.33 0.18 -0.87
CA ASP A 69 17.77 -0.34 0.37
C ASP A 69 16.40 -0.96 0.05
N ARG A 70 16.19 -2.21 0.50
CA ARG A 70 15.00 -3.01 0.19
C ARG A 70 13.72 -2.37 0.72
N ASP A 71 13.77 -1.79 1.92
CA ASP A 71 12.57 -1.22 2.56
C ASP A 71 12.24 0.15 1.96
N LEU A 72 13.25 0.98 1.65
CA LEU A 72 13.07 2.26 0.96
C LEU A 72 12.53 2.07 -0.48
N LEU A 73 13.11 1.11 -1.22
CA LEU A 73 12.62 0.76 -2.55
C LEU A 73 11.17 0.26 -2.50
N ALA A 74 10.85 -0.60 -1.54
CA ALA A 74 9.49 -1.09 -1.33
C ALA A 74 8.50 0.05 -1.05
N ALA A 75 8.84 1.00 -0.16
CA ALA A 75 7.99 2.14 0.14
C ALA A 75 7.71 3.01 -1.10
N ASN A 76 8.74 3.32 -1.89
CA ASN A 76 8.61 4.11 -3.11
C ASN A 76 7.77 3.39 -4.18
N ASN A 77 7.95 2.08 -4.32
CA ASN A 77 7.17 1.27 -5.25
C ASN A 77 5.71 1.15 -4.80
N ILE A 78 5.43 0.93 -3.51
CA ILE A 78 4.05 0.90 -2.97
C ILE A 78 3.34 2.22 -3.25
N LYS A 79 4.00 3.36 -3.02
CA LYS A 79 3.45 4.68 -3.34
C LYS A 79 3.12 4.80 -4.83
N THR A 80 4.06 4.46 -5.70
CA THR A 80 3.88 4.55 -7.15
C THR A 80 2.78 3.62 -7.66
N MET A 81 2.73 2.38 -7.16
CA MET A 81 1.71 1.39 -7.51
C MET A 81 0.33 1.81 -7.02
N GLY A 82 0.21 2.36 -5.80
CA GLY A 82 -1.05 2.81 -5.22
C GLY A 82 -1.61 4.08 -5.89
N LEU A 83 -0.76 4.93 -6.45
CA LEU A 83 -1.19 6.08 -7.25
C LEU A 83 -1.54 5.71 -8.70
N ASN A 84 -1.22 4.49 -9.15
CA ASN A 84 -1.52 4.04 -10.50
C ASN A 84 -2.95 3.48 -10.57
N PRO A 85 -3.84 4.09 -11.38
CA PRO A 85 -5.24 3.71 -11.42
C PRO A 85 -5.53 2.30 -11.93
N LYS A 86 -4.55 1.64 -12.55
CA LYS A 86 -4.67 0.27 -13.04
C LYS A 86 -4.56 -0.79 -11.95
N ASN A 87 -4.05 -0.44 -10.76
CA ASN A 87 -3.77 -1.38 -9.67
C ASN A 87 -4.78 -1.30 -8.52
N TYR A 88 -5.86 -0.52 -8.66
CA TYR A 88 -6.93 -0.48 -7.67
C TYR A 88 -7.69 -1.81 -7.69
N SER A 89 -7.29 -2.75 -6.84
CA SER A 89 -8.15 -3.87 -6.44
C SER A 89 -9.18 -3.38 -5.42
N GLY A 90 -10.00 -2.42 -5.84
CA GLY A 90 -11.19 -2.05 -5.10
C GLY A 90 -12.19 -3.17 -5.25
N THR A 91 -12.28 -4.07 -4.27
CA THR A 91 -13.53 -4.77 -4.00
C THR A 91 -14.52 -3.72 -3.51
N GLY A 92 -15.13 -3.01 -4.46
CA GLY A 92 -16.36 -2.26 -4.28
C GLY A 92 -17.47 -3.01 -5.00
N CYS A 93 -18.62 -3.12 -4.35
CA CYS A 93 -19.84 -3.70 -4.90
C CYS A 93 -20.08 -3.33 -6.38
N SER A 94 -20.63 -4.28 -7.11
CA SER A 94 -21.10 -4.19 -8.50
C SER A 94 -21.69 -2.84 -8.89
N GLY A 95 -21.13 -2.21 -9.92
CA GLY A 95 -21.79 -1.12 -10.65
C GLY A 95 -20.88 -0.31 -11.57
N GLY A 96 -20.97 -0.60 -12.88
CA GLY A 96 -20.80 0.38 -13.96
C GLY A 96 -19.40 0.93 -14.26
N LEU A 97 -18.86 0.54 -15.42
CA LEU A 97 -17.87 1.34 -16.16
C LEU A 97 -18.52 2.67 -16.58
N LEU A 98 -18.11 3.82 -16.02
CA LEU A 98 -18.23 5.13 -16.68
C LEU A 98 -17.14 6.11 -16.17
N GLU A 99 -16.35 6.58 -17.14
CA GLU A 99 -15.83 7.93 -17.32
C GLU A 99 -15.09 8.65 -16.16
N SER A 100 -13.78 8.78 -16.34
CA SER A 100 -12.83 9.90 -16.13
C SER A 100 -13.13 11.13 -15.24
N SER A 101 -14.13 11.16 -14.35
CA SER A 101 -14.48 12.40 -13.62
C SER A 101 -14.77 12.24 -12.11
N THR A 102 -14.74 11.03 -11.52
CA THR A 102 -15.15 10.89 -10.09
C THR A 102 -14.56 9.66 -9.38
N ILE A 103 -13.27 9.61 -9.01
CA ILE A 103 -12.73 8.45 -8.24
C ILE A 103 -11.43 8.92 -7.52
N VAL A 104 -11.25 9.10 -6.21
CA VAL A 104 -11.79 8.49 -4.98
C VAL A 104 -11.98 9.58 -3.92
N GLY A 105 -13.13 9.52 -3.25
CA GLY A 105 -13.52 10.41 -2.17
C GLY A 105 -14.60 11.34 -2.66
N ALA A 106 -15.86 10.92 -2.51
CA ALA A 106 -16.91 11.90 -2.26
C ALA A 106 -16.37 12.81 -1.17
N LYS A 107 -16.13 14.09 -1.49
CA LYS A 107 -15.96 15.09 -0.46
C LYS A 107 -17.21 14.98 0.41
N LYS A 108 -17.10 14.38 1.60
CA LYS A 108 -18.12 14.57 2.63
C LYS A 108 -17.93 15.99 3.12
N GLU A 109 -18.49 16.90 2.33
CA GLU A 109 -18.66 18.29 2.64
C GLU A 109 -19.82 18.39 3.62
N GLU A 110 -19.61 17.91 4.85
CA GLU A 110 -20.52 18.21 5.96
C GLU A 110 -19.70 18.63 7.17
N ASN A 111 -19.73 19.94 7.35
CA ASN A 111 -19.14 20.72 8.41
C ASN A 111 -19.81 20.34 9.74
N ILE A 112 -19.15 19.58 10.60
CA ILE A 112 -19.63 19.35 11.97
C ILE A 112 -18.51 19.73 12.95
N LEU A 113 -18.75 20.88 13.58
CA LEU A 113 -18.06 21.42 14.74
C LEU A 113 -18.03 20.35 15.85
N ILE A 114 -16.84 19.85 16.22
CA ILE A 114 -16.68 19.00 17.41
C ILE A 114 -16.17 19.88 18.56
N PRO A 115 -16.96 20.09 19.64
CA PRO A 115 -16.46 20.74 20.85
C PRO A 115 -15.48 19.78 21.54
N ILE A 116 -14.29 20.30 21.83
CA ILE A 116 -13.27 19.62 22.60
C ILE A 116 -13.65 19.82 24.07
N ASN A 117 -14.00 18.76 24.79
CA ASN A 117 -14.01 18.80 26.25
C ASN A 117 -12.93 17.84 26.75
N VAL A 118 -11.86 18.44 27.28
CA VAL A 118 -10.86 17.79 28.12
C VAL A 118 -11.45 17.61 29.51
#